data_AF-A0A367M4H3-F1
#
_entry.id   AF-A0A367M4H3-F1
#
_cell.length_a   1.000
_cell.length_b   1.000
_cell.length_c   1.000
_cell.angle_alpha   90.00
_cell.angle_beta   90.00
_cell.angle_gamma   90.00
#
_symmetry.space_group_name_H-M   'P 1'
#
loop_
_entity.id
_entity.type
_entity.pdbx_description
1 polymer ?
#
loop_
_entity_poly.entity_id
_entity_poly.type
_entity_poly.pdbx_seq_one_letter_code
_entity_poly.pdbx_strand_id
1 'polypeptide(L)' 'APRALAAELAQRGHQVEIAYDSTSYGRGQIVLRDPASGVLCGGTEPRTDSQIAVW' A
#
# COMPACT_ATOMS: atom_id res chain seq x y z
N ALA A 1 -12.08 12.30 6.80
CA ALA A 1 -11.55 12.12 5.43
C ALA A 1 -10.04 12.33 5.46
N PRO A 2 -9.22 11.52 4.76
CA PRO A 2 -7.74 11.54 4.86
C PRO A 2 -7.09 12.93 4.69
N ARG A 3 -7.73 13.82 3.93
CA ARG A 3 -7.30 15.22 3.78
C ARG A 3 -7.34 16.04 5.08
N ALA A 4 -8.30 15.76 5.97
CA ALA A 4 -8.36 16.42 7.28
C ALA A 4 -7.14 16.03 8.14
N LEU A 5 -6.72 14.76 8.09
CA LEU A 5 -5.53 14.28 8.80
C LEU A 5 -4.25 14.91 8.25
N ALA A 6 -4.14 15.08 6.93
CA ALA A 6 -3.02 15.79 6.31
C ALA A 6 -2.91 17.25 6.80
N ALA A 7 -4.04 17.95 6.89
CA ALA A 7 -4.08 19.32 7.43
C ALA A 7 -3.71 19.38 8.92
N GLU A 8 -4.22 18.44 9.71
CA GLU A 8 -3.88 18.30 11.13
C GLU A 8 -2.39 18.00 11.37
N LEU A 9 -1.75 17.23 10.49
CA LEU A 9 -0.31 17.00 10.54
C LEU A 9 0.47 18.27 10.16
N ALA A 10 0.02 19.00 9.14
CA ALA A 10 0.61 20.28 8.78
C ALA A 10 0.54 21.31 9.92
N GLN A 11 -0.59 21.38 10.64
CA GLN A 11 -0.74 22.22 11.83
C GLN A 11 0.22 21.83 12.97
N ARG A 12 0.64 20.57 13.04
CA ARG A 12 1.65 20.08 13.99
C ARG A 12 3.10 20.32 13.51
N GLY A 13 3.29 21.01 12.39
CA GLY A 13 4.60 21.39 11.85
C GLY A 13 5.19 20.41 10.85
N HIS A 14 4.46 19.36 10.44
CA HIS A 14 4.91 18.48 9.37
C HIS A 14 4.78 19.17 8.01
N GLN A 15 5.80 19.03 7.16
CA GLN A 15 5.68 19.40 5.75
C GLN A 15 4.92 18.29 5.03
N VAL A 16 3.70 18.57 4.61
CA VAL A 16 2.81 17.59 3.98
C VAL A 16 2.49 18.05 2.57
N GLU A 17 2.82 17.21 1.59
CA GLU A 17 2.50 17.41 0.18
C GLU A 17 1.64 16.26 -0.33
N ILE A 18 0.62 16.58 -1.12
CA ILE A 18 -0.21 15.58 -1.79
C ILE A 18 0.37 15.37 -3.19
N ALA A 19 0.98 14.22 -3.42
CA ALA A 19 1.47 13.86 -4.75
C ALA A 19 0.31 13.70 -5.76
N TYR A 20 0.56 14.09 -7.01
CA TYR A 20 -0.40 13.97 -8.11
C TYR A 20 -0.67 12.51 -8.49
N ASP A 21 0.37 11.68 -8.49
CA ASP A 21 0.29 10.25 -8.68
C ASP A 21 0.92 9.49 -7.49
N SER A 22 0.82 8.16 -7.53
CA SER A 22 1.32 7.28 -6.49
C SER A 22 2.52 6.43 -6.93
N THR A 23 3.14 6.77 -8.07
CA THR A 23 4.19 5.95 -8.70
C THR A 23 5.45 5.89 -7.84
N SER A 24 5.75 6.95 -7.08
CA SER A 24 6.92 7.01 -6.18
C SER A 24 6.74 6.23 -4.87
N TYR A 25 5.55 5.72 -4.56
CA TYR A 25 5.26 5.07 -3.28
C TYR A 25 5.56 3.56 -3.27
N GLY A 26 6.38 3.10 -4.22
CA GLY A 26 6.86 1.73 -4.31
C GLY A 26 5.83 0.75 -4.89
N ARG A 27 6.26 -0.51 -5.02
CA ARG A 27 5.49 -1.60 -5.60
C ARG A 27 5.66 -2.87 -4.78
N GLY A 28 4.70 -3.11 -3.89
CA GLY A 28 4.75 -4.21 -2.93
C GLY A 28 4.23 -5.54 -3.49
N GLN A 29 4.78 -6.64 -3.00
CA GLN A 29 4.31 -8.00 -3.27
C GLN A 29 4.27 -8.76 -1.94
N ILE A 30 3.26 -9.59 -1.70
CA ILE A 30 3.14 -10.36 -0.46
C ILE A 30 2.58 -11.75 -0.72
N VAL A 31 3.10 -12.73 0.02
CA VAL A 31 2.51 -14.07 0.17
C VAL A 31 2.46 -14.38 1.66
N LEU A 32 1.26 -14.55 2.17
CA LEU A 32 1.03 -14.99 3.55
C LEU A 32 0.65 -16.47 3.54
N ARG A 33 1.15 -17.22 4.52
CA ARG A 33 0.74 -18.59 4.79
C ARG A 33 -0.07 -18.61 6.07
N ASP A 34 -1.30 -19.11 6.00
CA ASP A 34 -2.05 -19.44 7.22
C ASP A 34 -1.34 -20.58 7.96
N PRO A 35 -0.85 -20.39 9.20
CA PRO A 35 -0.14 -21.44 9.92
C PRO A 35 -1.02 -22.63 10.28
N ALA A 36 -2.34 -22.47 10.36
CA ALA A 36 -3.26 -23.55 10.74
C ALA A 36 -3.61 -24.45 9.54
N SER A 37 -4.10 -23.87 8.44
CA SER A 37 -4.53 -24.63 7.25
C SER A 37 -3.46 -24.82 6.19
N GLY A 38 -2.37 -24.03 6.24
CA GLY A 38 -1.35 -23.99 5.21
C GLY A 38 -1.75 -23.25 3.92
N VAL A 39 -2.97 -22.71 3.83
CA VAL A 39 -3.46 -21.93 2.67
C VAL A 39 -2.57 -20.71 2.44
N LEU A 40 -2.31 -20.43 1.16
CA LEU A 40 -1.55 -19.25 0.72
C LEU A 40 -2.48 -18.12 0.27
N CYS A 41 -2.26 -16.93 0.81
CA CYS A 41 -2.94 -15.70 0.43
C CYS A 41 -1.92 -14.76 -0.24
N GLY A 42 -2.08 -14.52 -1.54
CA GLY A 42 -1.21 -13.62 -2.30
C GLY A 42 -1.80 -12.23 -2.47
N GLY A 43 -0.95 -11.21 -2.52
CA GLY A 43 -1.32 -9.84 -2.87
C GLY A 43 -0.25 -9.20 -3.75
N THR A 44 -0.69 -8.47 -4.77
CA THR A 44 0.20 -7.79 -5.72
C THR A 44 -0.14 -6.30 -5.81
N GLU A 45 0.85 -5.48 -6.15
CA GLU A 45 0.72 -4.03 -6.26
C GLU A 45 -0.29 -3.61 -7.36
N PRO A 46 -1.43 -2.98 -7.01
CA PRO A 46 -2.40 -2.53 -8.00
C PRO A 46 -1.93 -1.35 -8.87
N ARG A 47 -0.90 -0.60 -8.45
CA ARG A 47 -0.41 0.60 -9.16
C ARG A 47 0.50 0.28 -10.36
N THR A 48 0.73 -0.99 -10.67
CA THR A 48 1.58 -1.42 -11.80
C THR A 48 1.03 -2.71 -12.38
N ASP A 49 1.34 -2.98 -13.65
CA ASP A 49 1.13 -4.32 -14.21
C ASP A 49 1.90 -5.34 -13.36
N SER A 50 1.18 -6.29 -12.79
CA SER A 50 1.69 -7.21 -11.79
C SER A 50 0.83 -8.48 -11.70
N GLN A 51 1.37 -9.56 -11.14
CA GLN A 51 0.70 -10.86 -11.09
C GLN A 51 1.10 -11.66 -9.84
N ILE A 52 0.14 -12.37 -9.24
CA ILE A 52 0.38 -13.55 -8.42
C ILE A 52 -0.05 -14.77 -9.22
N ALA A 53 0.87 -15.73 -9.40
CA ALA A 53 0.57 -17.00 -10.06
C ALA A 53 0.44 -18.12 -9.04
N VAL A 54 -0.42 -19.09 -9.33
CA VAL A 54 -0.65 -20.29 -8.52
C VAL A 54 -0.32 -21.53 -9.34
N TRP A 55 0.12 -22.59 -8.65
CA TRP A 55 0.39 -23.91 -9.21
C TRP A 55 -0.38 -24.97 -8.42
#